data_AF-A0A7K1E640-F1
#
_entry.id   AF-A0A7K1E640-F1
#
_cell.length_a   1.000
_cell.length_b   1.000
_cell.length_c   1.000
_cell.angle_alpha   90.00
_cell.angle_beta   90.00
_cell.angle_gamma   90.00
#
_symmetry.space_group_name_H-M   'P 1'
#
loop_
_entity.id
_entity.type
_entity.pdbx_description
1 polymer ?
#
loop_
_entity_poly.entity_id
_entity_poly.type
_entity_poly.pdbx_seq_one_letter_code
_entity_poly.pdbx_strand_id
1 'polypeptide(L)'
;MEISRRGAFGIALIIISIFAAAALIRASDQTELYWVATKRISAGDRIAPDDVALARLYLPGRERIYLHSREEIYGLIATGSLAN
;
A
#
# COMPACT_ATOMS: atom_id res chain seq x y z
N MET A 1 -30.23 33.47 -9.08
CA MET A 1 -28.86 33.76 -9.57
C MET A 1 -28.67 32.91 -10.82
N GLU A 2 -28.95 33.45 -12.01
CA GLU A 2 -28.81 32.69 -13.26
C GLU A 2 -27.33 32.55 -13.60
N ILE A 3 -26.83 31.32 -13.55
CA ILE A 3 -25.47 31.00 -13.95
C ILE A 3 -25.41 31.11 -15.47
N SER A 4 -24.68 32.10 -15.99
CA SER A 4 -24.47 32.23 -17.44
C SER A 4 -23.82 30.96 -18.00
N ARG A 5 -24.05 30.65 -19.28
CA ARG A 5 -23.48 29.46 -19.95
C ARG A 5 -21.95 29.38 -19.79
N ARG A 6 -21.28 30.53 -19.70
CA ARG A 6 -19.84 30.67 -19.42
C ARG A 6 -19.49 30.35 -17.96
N GLY A 7 -20.30 30.81 -17.00
CA GLY A 7 -20.17 30.48 -15.58
C GLY A 7 -20.36 28.98 -15.31
N ALA A 8 -21.34 28.35 -15.97
CA ALA A 8 -21.56 26.91 -15.86
C ALA A 8 -20.36 26.11 -16.38
N PHE A 9 -19.75 26.56 -17.48
CA PHE A 9 -18.56 25.95 -18.05
C PHE A 9 -17.34 26.09 -17.13
N GLY A 10 -17.16 27.27 -16.53
CA GLY A 10 -16.10 27.49 -15.53
C GLY A 10 -16.24 26.59 -14.31
N ILE A 11 -17.46 26.45 -13.78
CA ILE A 11 -17.76 25.55 -12.65
C ILE A 11 -17.47 24.09 -13.03
N ALA A 12 -17.87 23.65 -14.23
CA ALA A 12 -17.59 22.30 -14.71
C ALA A 12 -16.08 22.01 -14.79
N LEU A 13 -15.28 22.96 -15.28
CA LEU A 13 -13.83 22.82 -15.34
C LEU A 13 -13.19 22.71 -13.95
N ILE A 14 -13.67 23.51 -12.99
CA ILE A 14 -13.21 23.44 -11.59
C ILE A 14 -13.50 22.06 -11.01
N ILE A 15 -14.72 21.55 -11.21
CA ILE A 15 -15.12 20.22 -10.73
C ILE A 15 -14.22 19.14 -11.33
N ILE A 16 -14.00 19.16 -12.65
CA ILE A 16 -13.13 18.20 -13.34
C ILE A 16 -11.69 18.26 -12.78
N SER A 17 -11.15 19.47 -12.55
CA SER A 17 -9.81 19.64 -12.00
C SER A 17 -9.68 19.03 -10.60
N ILE A 18 -10.70 19.16 -9.76
CA ILE A 18 -10.70 18.59 -8.40
C ILE A 18 -10.71 17.06 -8.48
N PHE A 19 -11.57 16.49 -9.31
CA PHE A 19 -11.63 15.03 -9.51
C PHE A 19 -10.32 14.48 -10.08
N ALA A 20 -9.71 15.18 -11.04
CA ALA A 20 -8.42 14.80 -11.62
C ALA A 20 -7.30 14.82 -10.56
N ALA A 21 -7.23 15.86 -9.73
CA ALA A 21 -6.25 15.94 -8.65
C ALA A 21 -6.44 14.82 -7.61
N ALA A 22 -7.68 14.55 -7.20
CA ALA A 22 -7.99 13.47 -6.28
C ALA A 22 -7.64 12.08 -6.85
N ALA A 23 -7.92 11.86 -8.13
CA ALA A 23 -7.54 10.64 -8.83
C ALA A 23 -6.02 10.48 -8.92
N LEU A 24 -5.29 11.56 -9.22
CA LEU A 24 -3.83 11.55 -9.30
C LEU A 24 -3.18 11.23 -7.95
N ILE A 25 -3.68 11.83 -6.86
CA ILE A 25 -3.19 11.54 -5.50
C ILE A 25 -3.43 10.07 -5.16
N ARG A 26 -4.62 9.53 -5.44
CA ARG A 26 -4.94 8.12 -5.19
C ARG A 26 -4.09 7.17 -6.05
N ALA A 27 -3.85 7.50 -7.32
CA ALA A 27 -3.01 6.70 -8.19
C ALA A 27 -1.52 6.74 -7.79
N SER A 28 -1.10 7.83 -7.13
CA SER A 28 0.27 7.98 -6.63
C SER A 28 0.48 7.31 -5.26
N ASP A 29 -0.60 6.99 -4.54
CA ASP A 29 -0.52 6.21 -3.30
C ASP A 29 -0.28 4.73 -3.64
N GLN A 30 1.00 4.37 -3.76
CA GLN A 30 1.44 2.97 -3.96
C GLN A 30 1.74 2.29 -2.62
N THR A 31 1.19 2.81 -1.52
CA THR A 31 1.42 2.21 -0.21
C THR A 31 0.55 0.96 -0.09
N GLU A 32 1.18 -0.21 -0.06
CA GLU A 32 0.48 -1.49 0.04
C GLU A 32 0.80 -2.21 1.37
N LEU A 33 0.03 -3.24 1.69
CA LEU A 33 0.21 -4.04 2.91
C LEU A 33 1.18 -5.18 2.65
N TYR A 34 2.25 -5.22 3.45
CA TYR A 34 3.28 -6.24 3.40
C TYR A 34 3.47 -6.90 4.76
N TRP A 35 3.92 -8.15 4.74
CA TRP A 35 4.31 -8.86 5.95
C TRP A 35 5.66 -8.37 6.48
N VAL A 36 5.70 -8.05 7.77
CA VAL A 36 6.92 -7.63 8.48
C VAL A 36 7.12 -8.48 9.73
N ALA A 37 8.38 -8.76 10.08
CA ALA A 37 8.71 -9.45 11.32
C ALA A 37 8.57 -8.49 12.51
N THR A 38 7.85 -8.88 13.54
CA THR A 38 7.67 -8.06 14.77
C THR A 38 8.75 -8.35 15.80
N LYS A 39 9.30 -9.57 15.77
CA LYS A 39 10.40 -10.05 16.62
C LYS A 39 11.41 -10.80 15.76
N ARG A 40 12.55 -11.16 16.38
CA ARG A 40 13.58 -11.95 15.71
C ARG A 40 13.03 -13.34 15.36
N ILE A 41 13.20 -13.74 14.11
CA ILE A 41 12.93 -15.10 13.60
C ILE A 41 14.27 -15.66 13.12
N SER A 42 14.71 -16.78 13.65
CA SER A 42 15.99 -17.38 13.28
C SER A 42 15.84 -18.27 12.04
N ALA A 43 16.94 -18.48 11.31
CA ALA A 43 16.95 -19.49 10.26
C ALA A 43 16.60 -20.87 10.83
N GLY A 44 15.66 -21.56 10.17
CA GLY A 44 15.11 -22.84 10.61
C GLY A 44 13.84 -22.72 11.45
N ASP A 45 13.48 -21.52 11.93
CA ASP A 45 12.26 -21.31 12.70
C ASP A 45 11.03 -21.35 11.78
N ARG A 46 9.92 -21.86 12.32
CA ARG A 46 8.62 -21.82 11.67
C ARG A 46 7.93 -20.49 11.98
N ILE A 47 7.44 -19.80 10.95
CA ILE A 47 6.71 -18.55 11.10
C ILE A 47 5.37 -18.81 11.77
N ALA A 48 5.20 -18.29 12.98
CA ALA A 48 3.95 -18.26 13.73
C ALA A 48 3.21 -16.91 13.56
N PRO A 49 1.89 -16.87 13.81
CA PRO A 49 1.12 -15.63 13.71
C PRO A 49 1.65 -14.47 14.58
N ASP A 50 2.23 -14.78 15.74
CA ASP A 50 2.77 -13.77 16.66
C ASP A 50 4.15 -13.23 16.22
N ASP A 51 4.78 -13.84 15.22
CA ASP A 51 6.11 -13.46 14.74
C ASP A 51 6.06 -12.32 13.70
N VAL A 52 4.89 -12.09 13.13
CA VAL A 52 4.69 -11.24 11.96
C VAL A 52 3.48 -10.35 12.11
N ALA A 53 3.49 -9.21 11.42
CA ALA A 53 2.36 -8.30 11.34
C ALA A 53 2.26 -7.72 9.92
N LEU A 54 1.12 -7.10 9.62
CA LEU A 54 0.94 -6.33 8.40
C LEU A 54 1.34 -4.88 8.63
N ALA A 55 2.24 -4.37 7.79
CA ALA A 55 2.60 -2.96 7.77
C ALA A 55 2.29 -2.36 6.40
N ARG A 56 1.83 -1.10 6.38
CA ARG A 56 1.63 -0.37 5.13
C ARG A 56 2.94 0.28 4.72
N LEU A 57 3.52 -0.19 3.62
CA LEU A 57 4.85 0.23 3.16
C LEU A 57 4.78 0.74 1.71
N TYR A 58 5.53 1.82 1.46
CA TYR A 58 5.77 2.34 0.11
C TYR A 58 7.09 1.77 -0.40
N LEU A 59 7.02 0.81 -1.32
CA LEU A 59 8.17 0.03 -1.81
C LEU A 59 8.32 0.13 -3.35
N PRO A 60 8.55 1.34 -3.91
CA PRO A 60 8.57 1.54 -5.35
C PRO A 60 9.66 0.68 -6.01
N GLY A 61 9.24 -0.18 -6.95
CA GLY A 61 10.15 -1.02 -7.71
C GLY A 61 10.78 -2.20 -6.95
N ARG A 62 10.36 -2.44 -5.70
CA ARG A 62 10.79 -3.60 -4.89
C ARG A 62 9.65 -4.53 -4.48
N GLU A 63 8.43 -4.26 -4.96
CA GLU A 63 7.21 -5.02 -4.67
C GLU A 63 7.38 -6.54 -4.79
N ARG A 64 8.16 -7.02 -5.78
CA ARG A 64 8.37 -8.46 -6.04
C ARG A 64 9.25 -9.20 -5.03
N ILE A 65 9.96 -8.48 -4.16
CA ILE A 65 10.94 -9.06 -3.23
C ILE A 65 10.31 -9.24 -1.84
N TYR A 66 9.22 -8.52 -1.56
CA TYR A 66 8.54 -8.56 -0.27
C TYR A 66 7.23 -9.33 -0.38
N LEU A 67 6.87 -10.03 0.69
CA LEU A 67 5.67 -10.85 0.75
C LEU A 67 4.45 -9.95 0.96
N HIS A 68 3.53 -10.01 0.02
CA HIS A 68 2.28 -9.23 0.08
C HIS A 68 1.32 -9.82 1.12
N SER A 69 0.40 -9.02 1.64
CA SER A 69 -0.64 -9.50 2.57
C SER A 69 -1.54 -10.61 1.99
N ARG A 70 -1.54 -10.77 0.67
CA ARG A 70 -2.31 -11.82 -0.04
C ARG A 70 -1.64 -13.19 0.01
N GLU A 71 -0.36 -13.25 0.39
CA GLU A 71 0.41 -14.49 0.45
C GLU A 71 0.28 -15.13 1.84
N GLU A 72 0.10 -16.45 1.86
CA GLU A 72 0.04 -17.22 3.10
C GLU A 72 1.47 -17.56 3.57
N ILE A 73 1.87 -16.97 4.69
CA ILE A 73 3.23 -17.10 5.22
C ILE A 73 3.33 -17.96 6.48
N TYR A 74 2.20 -18.31 7.07
CA TYR A 74 2.16 -19.08 8.30
C TYR A 74 2.59 -20.52 8.05
N GLY A 75 3.43 -21.05 8.95
CA GLY A 75 3.94 -22.41 8.81
C GLY A 75 5.14 -22.55 7.86
N LEU A 76 5.50 -21.50 7.11
CA LEU A 76 6.73 -21.48 6.33
C LEU A 76 7.96 -21.51 7.25
N ILE A 77 9.07 -22.04 6.73
CA ILE A 77 10.34 -22.09 7.45
C ILE A 77 11.24 -20.96 6.97
N ALA A 78 11.73 -20.16 7.92
CA ALA A 78 12.68 -19.09 7.63
C ALA A 78 14.01 -19.69 7.15
N THR A 79 14.47 -19.28 5.97
CA THR A 79 15.76 -19.71 5.41
C THR A 79 16.93 -18.83 5.85
N GLY A 80 16.64 -17.65 6.40
CA GLY A 80 17.59 -16.71 6.94
C GLY A 80 17.04 -16.04 8.19
N SER A 81 17.93 -15.48 9.02
CA SER A 81 17.52 -14.77 10.22
C SER A 81 16.92 -13.42 9.86
N LEU A 82 15.71 -13.17 10.33
CA LEU A 82 14.99 -11.90 10.22
C LEU A 82 15.07 -11.17 11.56
N ALA A 83 15.41 -9.89 11.51
CA ALA A 83 15.39 -9.00 12.66
C ALA A 83 14.53 -7.79 12.32
N ASN A 84 13.86 -7.24 13.34
CA ASN A 84 13.16 -5.97 13.29
C ASN A 84 14.17 -4.83 13.32
#